data_AF-A0A1M3NIQ0-F1
#
_entry.id   AF-A0A1M3NIQ0-F1
#
_cell.length_a   1.000
_cell.length_b   1.000
_cell.length_c   1.000
_cell.angle_alpha   90.00
_cell.angle_beta   90.00
_cell.angle_gamma   90.00
#
_symmetry.space_group_name_H-M   'P 1'
#
loop_
_entity.id
_entity.type
_entity.pdbx_description
1 polymer ?
#
loop_
_entity_poly.entity_id
_entity_poly.type
_entity_poly.pdbx_seq_one_letter_code
_entity_poly.pdbx_strand_id
1 'polypeptide(L)'
;MVVARFIQVLGGWTLAPILALTACVSAEAAAEPVEQGDQAVTADYDTYAAFATRHGMAPRSNRALVIGIRGRDLTGNVHSARVTRTYDDTLVVLTPDQRMFRLAVSTHPWETVGKAGVPDVDRDGRADVGMIRPGKYLAVRRESSRDIAGARTYQVVTAAGSDRLPGYRNTDQDDVYSAAERAASEARGDVLTAVLFHQGGDGAPAAVGCQVLDADGIRRLASEVGARFDYLLVDANEVEVP
;
A
#
# COMPACT_ATOMS: atom_id res chain seq x y z
N MET A 1 -75.02 1.79 10.40
CA MET A 1 -76.30 1.85 11.16
C MET A 1 -76.17 0.96 12.39
N VAL A 2 -76.58 1.47 13.55
CA VAL A 2 -77.08 0.79 14.78
C VAL A 2 -77.41 -0.72 14.62
N VAL A 3 -77.17 -1.65 15.56
CA VAL A 3 -76.25 -1.80 16.72
C VAL A 3 -76.35 -3.25 17.27
N ALA A 4 -75.33 -3.69 18.03
CA ALA A 4 -75.17 -4.90 18.88
C ALA A 4 -76.32 -5.91 19.17
N ARG A 5 -75.89 -7.18 19.41
CA ARG A 5 -76.05 -7.98 20.68
C ARG A 5 -75.20 -9.28 20.54
N PHE A 6 -74.42 -9.78 21.53
CA PHE A 6 -74.72 -10.30 22.88
C PHE A 6 -75.81 -11.41 22.84
N ILE A 7 -75.75 -12.57 23.52
CA ILE A 7 -75.07 -13.10 24.73
C ILE A 7 -74.50 -14.51 24.33
N GLN A 8 -73.48 -15.19 24.89
CA GLN A 8 -73.22 -15.62 26.29
C GLN A 8 -71.72 -15.96 26.57
N VAL A 9 -71.45 -16.91 27.49
CA VAL A 9 -70.15 -17.29 28.09
C VAL A 9 -70.14 -18.80 28.37
N LEU A 10 -68.97 -19.46 28.26
CA LEU A 10 -68.44 -20.64 28.99
C LEU A 10 -67.28 -21.24 28.15
N GLY A 11 -66.14 -21.70 28.68
CA GLY A 11 -65.61 -21.74 30.06
C GLY A 11 -64.08 -21.64 30.07
N GLY A 12 -63.45 -21.78 31.24
CA GLY A 12 -62.04 -21.38 31.47
C GLY A 12 -60.97 -22.22 30.76
N TRP A 13 -59.86 -21.57 30.41
CA TRP A 13 -58.62 -22.18 29.93
C TRP A 13 -57.49 -21.88 30.93
N THR A 14 -56.87 -22.91 31.49
CA THR A 14 -55.76 -22.79 32.45
C THR A 14 -54.42 -22.62 31.73
N LEU A 15 -53.69 -21.56 32.07
CA LEU A 15 -52.29 -21.38 31.67
C LEU A 15 -51.37 -22.31 32.49
N ALA A 16 -50.53 -23.08 31.80
CA ALA A 16 -49.32 -23.71 32.34
C ALA A 16 -48.22 -23.68 31.25
N PRO A 17 -46.95 -23.46 31.61
CA PRO A 17 -45.92 -23.06 30.63
C PRO A 17 -45.23 -24.23 29.94
N ILE A 18 -44.75 -23.98 28.72
CA ILE A 18 -43.75 -24.83 28.06
C ILE A 18 -42.41 -24.64 28.77
N LEU A 19 -41.82 -25.73 29.29
CA LEU A 19 -40.44 -25.70 29.79
C LEU A 19 -39.48 -25.62 28.61
N ALA A 20 -38.83 -24.46 28.44
CA ALA A 20 -37.56 -24.39 27.71
C ALA A 20 -36.43 -24.84 28.65
N LEU A 21 -35.66 -25.86 28.27
CA LEU A 21 -34.49 -26.28 29.04
C LEU A 21 -33.37 -25.23 28.92
N THR A 22 -32.65 -25.01 30.03
CA THR A 22 -31.52 -24.10 30.12
C THR A 22 -30.29 -24.65 29.38
N ALA A 23 -29.77 -23.89 28.42
CA ALA A 23 -28.35 -23.92 28.06
C ALA A 23 -27.64 -22.73 28.75
N CYS A 24 -26.36 -22.88 29.08
CA CYS A 24 -25.70 -22.02 30.05
C CYS A 24 -25.43 -20.59 29.56
N VAL A 25 -25.49 -19.63 30.49
CA VAL A 25 -24.85 -18.32 30.32
C VAL A 25 -23.34 -18.49 30.36
N SER A 26 -22.69 -18.17 29.24
CA SER A 26 -21.40 -17.49 29.21
C SER A 26 -21.50 -16.38 28.18
N ALA A 27 -21.69 -15.15 28.64
CA ALA A 27 -21.48 -13.99 27.80
C ALA A 27 -19.97 -13.80 27.67
N GLU A 28 -19.38 -14.39 26.62
CA GLU A 28 -17.99 -14.13 26.26
C GLU A 28 -17.84 -12.61 26.09
N ALA A 29 -17.02 -11.97 26.93
CA ALA A 29 -16.84 -10.52 26.86
C ALA A 29 -16.20 -10.19 25.50
N ALA A 30 -16.97 -9.51 24.64
CA ALA A 30 -16.45 -9.03 23.37
C ALA A 30 -15.22 -8.15 23.68
N ALA A 31 -14.06 -8.55 23.16
CA ALA A 31 -12.82 -7.83 23.41
C ALA A 31 -12.97 -6.39 22.94
N GLU A 32 -12.92 -5.43 23.87
CA GLU A 32 -13.06 -4.02 23.52
C GLU A 32 -11.91 -3.61 22.59
N PRO A 33 -12.19 -2.77 21.56
CA PRO A 33 -11.16 -2.36 20.62
C PRO A 33 -10.09 -1.57 21.36
N VAL A 34 -8.84 -2.03 21.28
CA VAL A 34 -7.69 -1.32 21.84
C VAL A 34 -7.54 0.00 21.11
N GLU A 35 -7.89 1.11 21.76
CA GLU A 35 -7.50 2.44 21.29
C GLU A 35 -5.96 2.50 21.24
N GLN A 36 -5.42 2.64 20.03
CA GLN A 36 -3.98 2.88 19.85
C GLN A 36 -3.67 4.31 20.30
N GLY A 37 -3.11 4.42 21.51
CA GLY A 37 -2.94 5.69 22.21
C GLY A 37 -2.13 6.74 21.44
N ASP A 38 -2.68 7.96 21.39
CA ASP A 38 -2.28 9.11 20.56
C ASP A 38 -0.97 9.81 21.02
N GLN A 39 -0.02 9.06 21.60
CA GLN A 39 1.24 9.58 22.14
C GLN A 39 2.51 8.86 21.68
N ALA A 40 2.41 7.84 20.82
CA ALA A 40 3.58 7.22 20.17
C ALA A 40 4.03 7.96 18.89
N VAL A 41 3.26 8.92 18.40
CA VAL A 41 3.31 9.38 17.00
C VAL A 41 4.50 10.30 16.68
N THR A 42 4.96 11.12 17.63
CA THR A 42 5.94 12.20 17.37
C THR A 42 7.39 11.74 17.36
N ALA A 43 7.80 10.85 18.28
CA ALA A 43 9.16 10.33 18.32
C ALA A 43 9.50 9.50 17.06
N ASP A 44 8.53 8.73 16.57
CA ASP A 44 8.62 8.01 15.29
C ASP A 44 8.69 8.99 14.11
N TYR A 45 7.86 10.06 14.10
CA TYR A 45 7.92 11.10 13.07
C TYR A 45 9.32 11.73 12.97
N ASP A 46 9.87 12.23 14.07
CA ASP A 46 11.19 12.89 14.08
C ASP A 46 12.32 11.93 13.68
N THR A 47 12.21 10.66 14.04
CA THR A 47 13.15 9.60 13.65
C THR A 47 13.18 9.39 12.13
N TYR A 48 12.03 9.21 11.49
CA TYR A 48 11.96 9.05 10.03
C TYR A 48 12.17 10.36 9.26
N ALA A 49 11.82 11.52 9.84
CA ALA A 49 12.14 12.84 9.30
C ALA A 49 13.66 13.07 9.26
N ALA A 50 14.38 12.72 10.34
CA ALA A 50 15.83 12.77 10.38
C ALA A 50 16.46 11.78 9.39
N PHE A 51 15.96 10.53 9.32
CA PHE A 51 16.37 9.54 8.32
C PHE A 51 16.26 10.08 6.88
N ALA A 52 15.06 10.53 6.48
CA ALA A 52 14.84 11.03 5.12
C ALA A 52 15.68 12.29 4.82
N THR A 53 15.92 13.14 5.82
CA THR A 53 16.84 14.29 5.72
C THR A 53 18.28 13.84 5.45
N ARG A 54 18.79 12.78 6.12
CA ARG A 54 20.11 12.19 5.81
C ARG A 54 20.18 11.64 4.37
N HIS A 55 19.10 11.04 3.89
CA HIS A 55 18.97 10.62 2.48
C HIS A 55 18.59 11.76 1.52
N GLY A 56 18.65 13.01 1.98
CA GLY A 56 18.58 14.22 1.16
C GLY A 56 17.17 14.63 0.72
N MET A 57 16.14 14.26 1.48
CA MET A 57 14.74 14.66 1.29
C MET A 57 14.11 14.97 2.65
N ALA A 58 14.21 16.22 3.10
CA ALA A 58 13.57 16.67 4.35
C ALA A 58 12.04 16.83 4.19
N PRO A 59 11.24 16.62 5.26
CA PRO A 59 9.80 16.91 5.25
C PRO A 59 9.47 18.37 4.94
N ARG A 60 8.22 18.64 4.52
CA ARG A 60 7.76 19.98 4.14
C ARG A 60 6.44 20.33 4.81
N SER A 61 6.35 21.54 5.36
CA SER A 61 5.15 22.06 6.05
C SER A 61 3.89 22.23 5.17
N ASN A 62 3.98 21.95 3.87
CA ASN A 62 2.86 22.05 2.92
C ASN A 62 2.63 20.79 2.07
N ARG A 63 3.36 19.69 2.32
CA ARG A 63 3.28 18.47 1.52
C ARG A 63 3.78 17.25 2.30
N ALA A 64 3.00 16.18 2.31
CA ALA A 64 3.39 14.91 2.91
C ALA A 64 4.66 14.36 2.23
N LEU A 65 5.51 13.73 3.04
CA LEU A 65 6.69 12.98 2.61
C LEU A 65 6.40 11.49 2.83
N VAL A 66 6.53 10.71 1.77
CA VAL A 66 6.34 9.27 1.78
C VAL A 66 7.69 8.60 1.58
N ILE A 67 7.99 7.59 2.40
CA ILE A 67 9.23 6.82 2.36
C ILE A 67 8.87 5.37 2.04
N GLY A 68 9.20 4.92 0.84
CA GLY A 68 9.17 3.51 0.47
C GLY A 68 10.43 2.82 0.97
N ILE A 69 10.27 1.79 1.78
CA ILE A 69 11.33 0.96 2.31
C ILE A 69 11.20 -0.40 1.65
N ARG A 70 11.94 -0.58 0.55
CA ARG A 70 12.03 -1.85 -0.17
C ARG A 70 12.81 -2.86 0.66
N GLY A 71 12.38 -4.11 0.66
CA GLY A 71 13.06 -5.20 1.35
C GLY A 71 12.89 -5.18 2.87
N ARG A 72 11.82 -4.58 3.40
CA ARG A 72 11.51 -4.65 4.85
C ARG A 72 10.02 -4.62 5.15
N ASP A 73 9.52 -5.65 5.83
CA ASP A 73 8.11 -5.76 6.21
C ASP A 73 7.72 -4.90 7.41
N LEU A 74 6.42 -4.78 7.67
CA LEU A 74 5.87 -3.99 8.78
C LEU A 74 6.28 -4.48 10.17
N THR A 75 6.74 -5.73 10.31
CA THR A 75 7.27 -6.27 11.57
C THR A 75 8.78 -6.00 11.72
N GLY A 76 9.42 -5.52 10.65
CA GLY A 76 10.82 -5.10 10.60
C GLY A 76 11.77 -6.10 9.96
N ASN A 77 11.30 -7.26 9.48
CA ASN A 77 12.17 -8.28 8.86
C ASN A 77 12.72 -7.76 7.53
N VAL A 78 14.03 -7.90 7.33
CA VAL A 78 14.68 -7.54 6.05
C VAL A 78 14.68 -8.73 5.10
N HIS A 79 14.41 -8.49 3.81
CA HIS A 79 14.41 -9.48 2.75
C HIS A 79 14.90 -8.88 1.42
N SER A 80 15.33 -9.75 0.51
CA SER A 80 15.61 -9.35 -0.88
C SER A 80 14.30 -8.96 -1.59
N ALA A 81 14.36 -7.88 -2.38
CA ALA A 81 13.34 -7.59 -3.37
C ALA A 81 13.35 -8.61 -4.51
N ARG A 82 12.16 -9.06 -4.92
CA ARG A 82 11.92 -10.06 -5.97
C ARG A 82 10.61 -9.73 -6.69
N VAL A 83 10.32 -10.37 -7.82
CA VAL A 83 9.01 -10.25 -8.48
C VAL A 83 8.03 -11.20 -7.78
N THR A 84 6.98 -10.64 -7.16
CA THR A 84 6.01 -11.42 -6.36
C THR A 84 4.73 -10.62 -6.10
N ARG A 85 3.61 -11.33 -5.91
CA ARG A 85 2.29 -10.76 -5.59
C ARG A 85 2.08 -10.58 -4.08
N THR A 86 3.01 -9.91 -3.41
CA THR A 86 3.02 -9.74 -1.95
C THR A 86 3.28 -8.28 -1.57
N TYR A 87 2.70 -7.85 -0.45
CA TYR A 87 2.91 -6.53 0.15
C TYR A 87 3.98 -6.60 1.26
N ASP A 88 5.14 -7.18 0.96
CA ASP A 88 6.23 -7.40 1.92
C ASP A 88 7.14 -6.17 2.16
N ASP A 89 6.98 -5.08 1.40
CA ASP A 89 7.67 -3.80 1.66
C ASP A 89 6.87 -2.87 2.61
N THR A 90 7.55 -1.90 3.22
CA THR A 90 6.95 -0.89 4.11
C THR A 90 6.86 0.49 3.46
N LEU A 91 5.73 1.18 3.64
CA LEU A 91 5.53 2.58 3.28
C LEU A 91 5.32 3.43 4.54
N VAL A 92 6.28 4.29 4.91
CA VAL A 92 6.11 5.28 5.98
C VAL A 92 5.56 6.57 5.39
N VAL A 93 4.51 7.14 5.99
CA VAL A 93 3.92 8.41 5.59
C VAL A 93 4.11 9.43 6.70
N LEU A 94 4.79 10.53 6.38
CA LEU A 94 5.02 11.69 7.25
C LEU A 94 4.15 12.85 6.75
N THR A 95 3.14 13.25 7.53
CA THR A 95 2.20 14.30 7.13
C THR A 95 2.67 15.71 7.55
N PRO A 96 2.16 16.80 6.94
CA PRO A 96 2.59 18.17 7.27
C PRO A 96 2.26 18.61 8.70
N ASP A 97 1.26 17.98 9.32
CA ASP A 97 0.80 18.15 10.71
C ASP A 97 1.53 17.20 11.69
N GLN A 98 2.73 16.74 11.34
CA GLN A 98 3.63 15.92 12.17
C GLN A 98 3.07 14.57 12.66
N ARG A 99 2.06 14.03 11.96
CA ARG A 99 1.61 12.65 12.18
C ARG A 99 2.41 11.68 11.31
N MET A 100 2.57 10.46 11.81
CA MET A 100 3.22 9.36 11.12
C MET A 100 2.31 8.13 11.12
N PHE A 101 2.30 7.39 10.01
CA PHE A 101 1.77 6.03 9.98
C PHE A 101 2.54 5.16 8.98
N ARG A 102 2.42 3.84 9.11
CA ARG A 102 3.04 2.84 8.24
C ARG A 102 1.95 2.06 7.48
N LEU A 103 2.21 1.68 6.23
CA LEU A 103 1.35 0.80 5.42
C LEU A 103 2.18 -0.32 4.79
N ALA A 104 1.55 -1.46 4.54
CA ALA A 104 2.11 -2.50 3.69
C ALA A 104 2.03 -2.06 2.21
N VAL A 105 3.08 -2.35 1.44
CA VAL A 105 3.19 -1.98 0.03
C VAL A 105 4.03 -3.03 -0.71
N SER A 106 3.99 -2.99 -2.03
CA SER A 106 4.97 -3.62 -2.90
C SER A 106 5.65 -2.51 -3.71
N THR A 107 6.95 -2.30 -3.51
CA THR A 107 7.76 -1.34 -4.28
C THR A 107 8.55 -2.00 -5.41
N HIS A 108 8.64 -3.33 -5.36
CA HIS A 108 9.15 -4.22 -6.40
C HIS A 108 8.02 -4.52 -7.43
N PRO A 109 8.28 -5.28 -8.51
CA PRO A 109 7.25 -5.63 -9.46
C PRO A 109 6.32 -6.72 -8.91
N TRP A 110 5.03 -6.60 -9.24
CA TRP A 110 3.97 -7.51 -8.79
C TRP A 110 3.80 -8.75 -9.69
N GLU A 111 4.38 -8.74 -10.90
CA GLU A 111 4.00 -9.64 -11.98
C GLU A 111 5.19 -10.00 -12.88
N THR A 112 5.33 -11.29 -13.16
CA THR A 112 6.53 -11.89 -13.79
C THR A 112 6.49 -11.94 -15.33
N VAL A 113 5.30 -11.93 -15.95
CA VAL A 113 5.15 -12.29 -17.38
C VAL A 113 4.18 -11.42 -18.19
N GLY A 114 4.39 -11.40 -19.50
CA GLY A 114 3.32 -11.31 -20.50
C GLY A 114 2.72 -9.93 -20.79
N LYS A 115 3.50 -8.84 -20.80
CA LYS A 115 2.96 -7.48 -20.98
C LYS A 115 3.56 -6.72 -22.15
N ALA A 116 2.68 -6.25 -23.03
CA ALA A 116 3.04 -5.34 -24.11
C ALA A 116 3.67 -4.05 -23.56
N GLY A 117 4.79 -3.62 -24.16
CA GLY A 117 5.51 -2.41 -23.78
C GLY A 117 6.58 -2.59 -22.70
N VAL A 118 6.73 -3.79 -22.11
CA VAL A 118 7.97 -4.14 -21.41
C VAL A 118 9.04 -4.45 -22.46
N PRO A 119 10.22 -3.80 -22.42
CA PRO A 119 11.28 -4.01 -23.40
C PRO A 119 12.05 -5.32 -23.14
N ASP A 120 12.56 -5.87 -24.23
CA ASP A 120 13.72 -6.76 -24.28
C ASP A 120 14.97 -5.86 -24.40
N VAL A 121 15.86 -5.83 -23.40
CA VAL A 121 17.05 -4.95 -23.36
C VAL A 121 18.37 -5.67 -23.61
N ASP A 122 18.44 -6.99 -23.39
CA ASP A 122 19.65 -7.79 -23.64
C ASP A 122 19.59 -8.58 -24.97
N ARG A 123 18.39 -8.81 -25.51
CA ARG A 123 18.04 -9.47 -26.77
C ARG A 123 18.00 -11.00 -26.72
N ASP A 124 17.64 -11.58 -25.58
CA ASP A 124 17.33 -13.02 -25.48
C ASP A 124 15.95 -13.40 -26.08
N GLY A 125 15.06 -12.43 -26.29
CA GLY A 125 13.70 -12.61 -26.83
C GLY A 125 12.58 -12.67 -25.78
N ARG A 126 12.89 -12.47 -24.50
CA ARG A 126 11.94 -12.35 -23.38
C ARG A 126 11.72 -10.86 -23.04
N ALA A 127 10.97 -10.58 -21.98
CA ALA A 127 10.58 -9.22 -21.62
C ALA A 127 11.08 -8.87 -20.22
N ASP A 128 11.99 -7.91 -20.13
CA ASP A 128 12.74 -7.61 -18.92
C ASP A 128 11.90 -6.79 -17.94
N VAL A 129 11.27 -7.50 -17.01
CA VAL A 129 10.55 -6.89 -15.89
C VAL A 129 11.51 -5.94 -15.18
N GLY A 130 11.02 -4.75 -14.83
CA GLY A 130 11.84 -3.72 -14.21
C GLY A 130 11.20 -3.13 -12.96
N MET A 131 12.05 -2.57 -12.10
CA MET A 131 11.66 -1.76 -10.95
C MET A 131 12.41 -0.45 -10.93
N ILE A 132 11.83 0.59 -10.33
CA ILE A 132 12.52 1.86 -10.11
C ILE A 132 13.65 1.71 -9.09
N ARG A 133 14.72 2.47 -9.27
CA ARG A 133 15.86 2.51 -8.34
C ARG A 133 15.48 3.17 -7.01
N PRO A 134 16.21 2.90 -5.91
CA PRO A 134 16.28 3.80 -4.77
C PRO A 134 16.61 5.23 -5.23
N GLY A 135 15.98 6.24 -4.64
CA GLY A 135 16.09 7.61 -5.13
C GLY A 135 15.01 8.57 -4.66
N LYS A 136 14.98 9.75 -5.28
CA LYS A 136 14.13 10.88 -4.91
C LYS A 136 13.19 11.28 -6.03
N TYR A 137 11.90 11.19 -5.74
CA TYR A 137 10.80 11.25 -6.67
C TYR A 137 9.69 12.19 -6.16
N LEU A 138 8.72 12.46 -7.02
CA LEU A 138 7.49 13.16 -6.72
C LEU A 138 6.33 12.28 -7.19
N ALA A 139 5.33 12.05 -6.35
CA ALA A 139 4.08 11.44 -6.77
C ALA A 139 3.03 12.53 -7.06
N VAL A 140 2.31 12.39 -8.17
CA VAL A 140 1.31 13.35 -8.65
C VAL A 140 0.00 12.63 -8.93
N ARG A 141 -1.10 13.05 -8.29
CA ARG A 141 -2.42 12.46 -8.52
C ARG A 141 -2.85 12.62 -9.99
N ARG A 142 -3.37 11.55 -10.58
CA ARG A 142 -3.95 11.52 -11.93
C ARG A 142 -5.37 12.11 -11.92
N GLU A 143 -5.92 12.38 -13.10
CA GLU A 143 -7.36 12.63 -13.27
C GLU A 143 -8.20 11.44 -12.75
N SER A 144 -9.40 11.71 -12.20
CA SER A 144 -10.26 10.66 -11.62
C SER A 144 -10.79 9.65 -12.64
N SER A 145 -10.80 10.00 -13.93
CA SER A 145 -11.00 9.07 -15.05
C SER A 145 -9.89 8.01 -15.19
N ARG A 146 -8.79 8.13 -14.43
CA ARG A 146 -7.64 7.22 -14.40
C ARG A 146 -7.36 6.65 -13.00
N ASP A 147 -8.33 6.72 -12.11
CA ASP A 147 -8.30 6.06 -10.80
C ASP A 147 -8.55 4.54 -10.98
N ILE A 148 -7.61 3.73 -10.53
CA ILE A 148 -7.54 2.27 -10.72
C ILE A 148 -8.38 1.57 -9.64
N ALA A 149 -9.20 0.58 -10.03
CA ALA A 149 -10.09 -0.16 -9.14
C ALA A 149 -11.00 0.74 -8.24
N GLY A 150 -11.31 1.96 -8.70
CA GLY A 150 -12.05 2.97 -7.94
C GLY A 150 -11.21 3.77 -6.92
N ALA A 151 -9.90 3.52 -6.83
CA ALA A 151 -8.99 4.15 -5.88
C ALA A 151 -8.10 5.24 -6.52
N ARG A 152 -7.85 6.30 -5.74
CA ARG A 152 -7.02 7.45 -6.14
C ARG A 152 -5.63 6.98 -6.59
N THR A 153 -5.29 7.25 -7.84
CA THR A 153 -4.04 6.79 -8.46
C THR A 153 -3.08 7.94 -8.68
N TYR A 154 -1.80 7.72 -8.36
CA TYR A 154 -0.74 8.73 -8.47
C TYR A 154 0.34 8.24 -9.43
N GLN A 155 0.82 9.10 -10.33
CA GLN A 155 1.97 8.82 -11.17
C GLN A 155 3.25 9.24 -10.45
N VAL A 156 4.25 8.35 -10.43
CA VAL A 156 5.60 8.67 -9.96
C VAL A 156 6.35 9.36 -11.09
N VAL A 157 6.95 10.51 -10.79
CA VAL A 157 7.86 11.25 -11.66
C VAL A 157 9.16 11.54 -10.91
N THR A 158 10.24 11.81 -11.62
CA THR A 158 11.48 12.37 -11.04
C THR A 158 11.18 13.67 -10.28
N ALA A 159 12.07 14.09 -9.38
CA ALA A 159 11.94 15.38 -8.69
C ALA A 159 11.84 16.60 -9.64
N ALA A 160 12.32 16.46 -10.89
CA ALA A 160 12.21 17.46 -11.96
C ALA A 160 10.91 17.35 -12.81
N GLY A 161 10.04 16.37 -12.53
CA GLY A 161 8.75 16.19 -13.20
C GLY A 161 8.75 15.29 -14.44
N SER A 162 9.88 14.74 -14.88
CA SER A 162 9.93 13.76 -15.96
C SER A 162 9.44 12.39 -15.49
N ASP A 163 8.65 11.72 -16.32
CA ASP A 163 8.11 10.37 -16.14
C ASP A 163 9.09 9.25 -16.52
N ARG A 164 10.28 9.58 -17.04
CA ARG A 164 11.38 8.65 -17.28
C ARG A 164 12.18 8.47 -16.00
N LEU A 165 11.92 7.37 -15.30
CA LEU A 165 12.51 7.06 -14.00
C LEU A 165 13.71 6.11 -14.16
N PRO A 166 14.86 6.38 -13.52
CA PRO A 166 15.97 5.41 -13.47
C PRO A 166 15.50 4.07 -12.90
N GLY A 167 15.88 2.96 -13.54
CA GLY A 167 15.42 1.62 -13.21
C GLY A 167 16.51 0.57 -13.13
N TYR A 168 16.12 -0.60 -12.64
CA TYR A 168 16.82 -1.87 -12.85
C TYR A 168 15.93 -2.79 -13.70
N ARG A 169 16.56 -3.66 -14.49
CA ARG A 169 15.94 -4.73 -15.28
C ARG A 169 16.41 -6.07 -14.72
N ASN A 170 15.50 -7.03 -14.57
CA ASN A 170 15.88 -8.43 -14.48
C ASN A 170 15.99 -8.95 -15.92
N THR A 171 17.13 -9.57 -16.27
CA THR A 171 17.54 -9.96 -17.62
C THR A 171 17.83 -11.46 -17.79
N ASP A 172 17.92 -12.27 -16.72
CA ASP A 172 17.85 -13.74 -16.82
C ASP A 172 16.45 -14.31 -16.51
N GLN A 173 15.61 -13.42 -15.97
CA GLN A 173 14.24 -13.57 -15.53
C GLN A 173 14.08 -14.70 -14.49
N ASP A 174 14.97 -14.68 -13.49
CA ASP A 174 14.94 -15.49 -12.25
C ASP A 174 14.06 -14.93 -11.10
N ASP A 175 13.33 -13.83 -11.37
CA ASP A 175 12.54 -13.01 -10.43
C ASP A 175 13.33 -12.24 -9.35
N VAL A 176 14.66 -12.26 -9.32
CA VAL A 176 15.53 -11.47 -8.41
C VAL A 176 15.99 -10.18 -9.11
N TYR A 177 16.86 -9.37 -8.48
CA TYR A 177 17.59 -8.26 -9.12
C TYR A 177 19.02 -8.24 -8.59
N SER A 178 19.89 -9.01 -9.24
CA SER A 178 21.27 -9.23 -8.80
C SER A 178 22.12 -7.96 -8.86
N ALA A 179 23.23 -7.93 -8.11
CA ALA A 179 24.16 -6.81 -8.13
C ALA A 179 24.76 -6.56 -9.54
N ALA A 180 24.93 -7.63 -10.34
CA ALA A 180 25.41 -7.53 -11.72
C ALA A 180 24.38 -6.85 -12.63
N GLU A 181 23.11 -7.21 -12.53
CA GLU A 181 22.03 -6.61 -13.33
C GLU A 181 21.70 -5.18 -12.91
N ARG A 182 21.73 -4.89 -11.59
CA ARG A 182 21.64 -3.52 -11.08
C ARG A 182 22.73 -2.66 -11.74
N ALA A 183 23.99 -3.09 -11.67
CA ALA A 183 25.12 -2.38 -12.29
C ALA A 183 25.03 -2.30 -13.83
N ALA A 184 24.58 -3.36 -14.51
CA ALA A 184 24.38 -3.36 -15.96
C ALA A 184 23.28 -2.38 -16.39
N SER A 185 22.17 -2.32 -15.64
CA SER A 185 21.09 -1.37 -15.87
C SER A 185 21.54 0.08 -15.68
N GLU A 186 22.40 0.34 -14.69
CA GLU A 186 23.01 1.66 -14.51
C GLU A 186 23.95 2.04 -15.67
N ALA A 187 24.77 1.10 -16.14
CA ALA A 187 25.67 1.31 -17.27
C ALA A 187 24.93 1.51 -18.60
N ARG A 188 23.78 0.85 -18.80
CA ARG A 188 22.87 1.07 -19.94
C ARG A 188 22.07 2.37 -19.82
N GLY A 189 21.87 2.88 -18.60
CA GLY A 189 20.96 4.00 -18.33
C GLY A 189 19.48 3.59 -18.44
N ASP A 190 19.15 2.37 -18.00
CA ASP A 190 17.80 1.81 -18.12
C ASP A 190 16.76 2.68 -17.39
N VAL A 191 15.61 2.87 -18.04
CA VAL A 191 14.48 3.64 -17.49
C VAL A 191 13.18 2.85 -17.49
N LEU A 192 12.31 3.20 -16.56
CA LEU A 192 10.89 2.88 -16.55
C LEU A 192 10.07 4.15 -16.88
N THR A 193 8.85 3.93 -17.37
CA THR A 193 7.81 4.95 -17.51
C THR A 193 6.49 4.40 -16.97
N ALA A 194 5.46 5.25 -16.84
CA ALA A 194 4.12 4.87 -16.37
C ALA A 194 4.08 4.15 -15.00
N VAL A 195 5.06 4.39 -14.13
CA VAL A 195 5.11 3.88 -12.76
C VAL A 195 4.10 4.63 -11.89
N LEU A 196 3.25 3.90 -11.17
CA LEU A 196 2.12 4.46 -10.41
C LEU A 196 2.10 3.97 -8.96
N PHE A 197 1.58 4.77 -8.04
CA PHE A 197 0.93 4.27 -6.82
C PHE A 197 -0.52 3.92 -7.14
N HIS A 198 -0.94 2.67 -6.88
CA HIS A 198 -2.30 2.21 -7.11
C HIS A 198 -2.70 1.00 -6.26
N GLN A 199 -3.99 0.66 -6.30
CA GLN A 199 -4.52 -0.58 -5.73
C GLN A 199 -4.05 -1.81 -6.52
N GLY A 200 -3.68 -2.88 -5.84
CA GLY A 200 -3.50 -4.22 -6.39
C GLY A 200 -4.80 -5.05 -6.40
N GLY A 201 -4.66 -6.32 -6.79
CA GLY A 201 -5.77 -7.29 -6.79
C GLY A 201 -6.84 -7.03 -7.86
N ASP A 202 -8.08 -7.43 -7.56
CA ASP A 202 -9.17 -7.44 -8.53
C ASP A 202 -9.51 -6.04 -9.06
N GLY A 203 -9.70 -5.93 -10.37
CA GLY A 203 -9.96 -4.66 -11.07
C GLY A 203 -8.72 -3.78 -11.27
N ALA A 204 -7.54 -4.17 -10.78
CA ALA A 204 -6.29 -3.48 -11.08
C ALA A 204 -5.70 -3.95 -12.42
N PRO A 205 -5.09 -3.06 -13.23
CA PRO A 205 -4.21 -3.48 -14.30
C PRO A 205 -2.92 -4.07 -13.70
N ALA A 206 -2.39 -5.10 -14.34
CA ALA A 206 -1.23 -5.83 -13.85
C ALA A 206 0.02 -4.92 -13.72
N ALA A 207 0.57 -4.76 -12.52
CA ALA A 207 1.68 -3.86 -12.21
C ALA A 207 3.08 -4.36 -12.67
N VAL A 208 3.92 -3.46 -13.19
CA VAL A 208 5.39 -3.66 -13.35
C VAL A 208 6.07 -2.40 -12.85
N GLY A 209 6.96 -2.52 -11.86
CA GLY A 209 7.66 -1.39 -11.24
C GLY A 209 6.79 -0.37 -10.48
N CYS A 210 5.46 -0.52 -10.52
CA CYS A 210 4.51 0.25 -9.72
C CYS A 210 4.71 0.06 -8.21
N GLN A 211 4.09 0.95 -7.45
CA GLN A 211 4.06 0.96 -5.99
C GLN A 211 2.65 0.51 -5.57
N VAL A 212 2.48 -0.77 -5.31
CA VAL A 212 1.17 -1.41 -5.20
C VAL A 212 0.74 -1.54 -3.74
N LEU A 213 -0.44 -1.05 -3.39
CA LEU A 213 -1.03 -1.23 -2.06
C LEU A 213 -2.33 -2.04 -2.16
N ASP A 214 -2.79 -2.59 -1.05
CA ASP A 214 -4.15 -3.12 -0.97
C ASP A 214 -5.21 -1.99 -1.01
N ALA A 215 -6.49 -2.38 -0.96
CA ALA A 215 -7.62 -1.48 -1.08
C ALA A 215 -7.71 -0.44 0.06
N ASP A 216 -7.32 -0.77 1.28
CA ASP A 216 -7.40 0.14 2.42
C ASP A 216 -6.11 0.96 2.59
N GLY A 217 -4.96 0.39 2.26
CA GLY A 217 -3.69 1.10 2.17
C GLY A 217 -3.73 2.23 1.16
N ILE A 218 -4.20 1.99 -0.08
CA ILE A 218 -4.33 3.06 -1.08
C ILE A 218 -5.37 4.12 -0.66
N ARG A 219 -6.47 3.71 0.00
CA ARG A 219 -7.47 4.65 0.56
C ARG A 219 -6.87 5.52 1.66
N ARG A 220 -6.16 4.92 2.63
CA ARG A 220 -5.55 5.60 3.78
C ARG A 220 -4.41 6.52 3.36
N LEU A 221 -3.56 6.06 2.44
CA LEU A 221 -2.55 6.92 1.80
C LEU A 221 -3.24 8.13 1.18
N ALA A 222 -4.26 7.90 0.35
CA ALA A 222 -4.88 8.95 -0.44
C ALA A 222 -5.87 9.86 0.31
N SER A 223 -6.23 9.57 1.56
CA SER A 223 -6.88 10.52 2.47
C SER A 223 -5.90 11.52 3.09
N GLU A 224 -4.64 11.15 3.24
CA GLU A 224 -3.61 11.89 3.99
C GLU A 224 -2.63 12.61 3.05
N VAL A 225 -2.37 12.03 1.87
CA VAL A 225 -1.57 12.66 0.82
C VAL A 225 -2.46 13.39 -0.19
N GLY A 226 -2.28 14.71 -0.27
CA GLY A 226 -3.01 15.59 -1.19
C GLY A 226 -2.66 15.33 -2.66
N ALA A 227 -2.96 16.28 -3.55
CA ALA A 227 -2.77 16.10 -5.00
C ALA A 227 -1.33 15.79 -5.45
N ARG A 228 -0.32 16.03 -4.59
CA ARG A 228 1.08 15.66 -4.78
C ARG A 228 1.74 15.31 -3.43
N PHE A 229 2.69 14.38 -3.42
CA PHE A 229 3.55 14.10 -2.26
C PHE A 229 5.02 13.92 -2.67
N ASP A 230 5.95 14.27 -1.78
CA ASP A 230 7.37 13.93 -1.94
C ASP A 230 7.56 12.43 -1.71
N TYR A 231 8.38 11.77 -2.52
CA TYR A 231 8.58 10.32 -2.42
C TYR A 231 10.07 9.97 -2.40
N LEU A 232 10.53 9.45 -1.26
CA LEU A 232 11.84 8.84 -1.08
C LEU A 232 11.68 7.32 -1.20
N LEU A 233 12.55 6.66 -1.97
CA LEU A 233 12.64 5.20 -2.02
C LEU A 233 14.04 4.76 -1.59
N VAL A 234 14.12 3.82 -0.66
CA VAL A 234 15.34 3.17 -0.16
C VAL A 234 15.22 1.65 -0.25
N ASP A 235 16.35 0.95 -0.33
CA ASP A 235 16.44 -0.51 -0.18
C ASP A 235 17.07 -0.81 1.19
N ALA A 236 16.36 -1.56 2.04
CA ALA A 236 16.81 -1.91 3.40
C ALA A 236 18.01 -2.87 3.41
N ASN A 237 18.36 -3.45 2.25
CA ASN A 237 19.60 -4.21 2.05
C ASN A 237 20.78 -3.28 1.74
N GLU A 238 20.54 -2.00 1.41
CA GLU A 238 21.56 -1.00 1.04
C GLU A 238 21.74 0.11 2.10
N VAL A 239 20.75 0.35 2.97
CA VAL A 239 20.82 1.38 4.04
C VAL A 239 20.25 0.88 5.38
N GLU A 240 20.82 1.35 6.49
CA GLU A 240 20.28 1.12 7.84
C GLU A 240 19.02 1.97 8.07
N VAL A 241 17.88 1.30 8.21
CA VAL A 241 16.56 1.91 8.41
C VAL A 241 16.16 1.80 9.89
N PRO A 242 15.69 2.88 10.55
CA PRO A 242 15.08 2.79 11.88
C PRO A 242 13.92 1.79 11.91
#